data_AF-A0A2G4JDJ2-F1
#
_entry.id   AF-A0A2G4JDJ2-F1
#
_cell.length_a   1.000
_cell.length_b   1.000
_cell.length_c   1.000
_cell.angle_alpha   90.00
_cell.angle_beta   90.00
_cell.angle_gamma   90.00
#
_symmetry.space_group_name_H-M   'P 1'
#
loop_
_entity.id
_entity.type
_entity.pdbx_description
1 polymer ?
#
loop_
_entity_poly.entity_id
_entity_poly.type
_entity_poly.pdbx_seq_one_letter_code
_entity_poly.pdbx_strand_id
1 'polypeptide(L)'
;MIFEIEDKHELENLLKIATSQIPKYFNLINSLNEKWEIKNPHECIFGMVFEKYIHDSGQYLKNKITDENKINTVESSMELFDAEIKIFNDHILDIKRQIYEN
;
A
#
# COMPACT_ATOMS: atom_id res chain seq x y z
N MET A 1 -15.54 6.97 29.28
CA MET A 1 -15.74 6.71 27.85
C MET A 1 -15.53 5.22 27.68
N ILE A 2 -16.60 4.44 27.64
CA ILE A 2 -16.54 2.98 27.54
C ILE A 2 -16.28 2.71 26.06
N PHE A 3 -15.08 2.25 25.71
CA PHE A 3 -14.88 1.56 24.43
C PHE A 3 -15.77 0.32 24.52
N GLU A 4 -16.88 0.30 23.79
CA GLU A 4 -17.80 -0.83 23.85
C GLU A 4 -17.13 -2.05 23.21
N ILE A 5 -17.47 -3.24 23.71
CA ILE A 5 -16.83 -4.50 23.27
C ILE A 5 -16.97 -4.69 21.75
N GLU A 6 -18.02 -4.12 21.15
CA GLU A 6 -18.24 -4.08 19.70
C GLU A 6 -17.15 -3.29 18.96
N ASP A 7 -16.78 -2.10 19.43
CA ASP A 7 -15.70 -1.29 18.83
C ASP A 7 -14.37 -2.05 18.82
N LYS A 8 -14.08 -2.78 19.91
CA LYS A 8 -12.87 -3.61 19.98
C LYS A 8 -12.91 -4.74 18.95
N HIS A 9 -14.05 -5.42 18.82
CA HIS A 9 -14.19 -6.53 17.89
C HIS A 9 -14.12 -6.06 16.42
N GLU A 10 -14.65 -4.88 16.14
CA GLU A 10 -14.54 -4.25 14.83
C GLU A 10 -13.09 -3.90 14.50
N LEU A 11 -12.35 -3.28 15.44
CA LEU A 11 -10.92 -3.02 15.28
C LEU A 11 -10.10 -4.30 15.07
N GLU A 12 -10.41 -5.38 15.79
CA GLU A 12 -9.75 -6.67 15.60
C GLU A 12 -10.05 -7.28 14.21
N ASN A 13 -11.27 -7.09 13.70
CA ASN A 13 -11.63 -7.53 12.36
C ASN A 13 -10.92 -6.70 11.29
N LEU A 14 -10.85 -5.38 11.45
CA LEU A 14 -10.08 -4.49 10.57
C LEU A 14 -8.60 -4.89 10.57
N LEU A 15 -8.03 -5.20 11.74
CA LEU A 15 -6.65 -5.69 11.86
C LEU A 15 -6.45 -7.03 11.14
N LYS A 16 -7.38 -7.99 11.27
CA LYS A 16 -7.34 -9.26 10.53
C LYS A 16 -7.39 -9.06 9.02
N ILE A 17 -8.25 -8.15 8.56
CA ILE A 17 -8.35 -7.81 7.13
C ILE A 17 -7.02 -7.21 6.67
N ALA A 18 -6.50 -6.19 7.35
CA ALA A 18 -5.23 -5.54 6.99
C ALA A 18 -4.07 -6.55 6.93
N THR A 19 -3.95 -7.41 7.94
CA THR A 19 -2.89 -8.42 8.01
C THR A 19 -3.03 -9.53 6.95
N SER A 20 -4.25 -9.86 6.52
CA SER A 20 -4.48 -10.83 5.44
C SER A 20 -4.08 -10.32 4.06
N GLN A 21 -3.96 -9.01 3.89
CA GLN A 21 -3.58 -8.40 2.61
C GLN A 21 -2.07 -8.22 2.44
N ILE A 22 -1.30 -8.29 3.54
CA ILE A 22 0.17 -8.22 3.52
C ILE A 22 0.78 -9.12 2.42
N PRO A 23 0.42 -10.41 2.26
CA PRO A 23 1.02 -11.24 1.21
C PRO A 23 0.69 -10.80 -0.23
N LYS A 24 -0.42 -10.08 -0.46
CA LYS A 24 -0.88 -9.68 -1.80
C LYS A 24 -0.16 -8.44 -2.31
N TYR A 25 0.07 -7.46 -1.44
CA TYR A 25 0.86 -6.28 -1.76
C TYR A 25 2.30 -6.63 -2.14
N PHE A 26 2.83 -7.66 -1.49
CA PHE A 26 4.19 -8.12 -1.71
C PHE A 26 4.37 -8.78 -3.09
N ASN A 27 3.32 -9.35 -3.67
CA ASN A 27 3.34 -9.90 -5.03
C ASN A 27 3.21 -8.81 -6.12
N LEU A 28 2.68 -7.63 -5.80
CA LEU A 28 2.47 -6.54 -6.77
C LEU A 28 3.77 -5.76 -7.07
N ILE A 29 4.65 -5.64 -6.08
CA ILE A 29 5.94 -4.96 -6.20
C ILE A 29 6.97 -5.81 -6.97
N ASN A 30 6.71 -7.12 -7.14
CA ASN A 30 7.66 -8.01 -7.81
C ASN A 30 6.94 -9.12 -8.59
N SER A 31 6.46 -8.82 -9.79
CA SER A 31 5.78 -9.81 -10.65
C SER A 31 6.74 -10.80 -11.32
N LEU A 32 8.06 -10.57 -11.25
CA LEU A 32 9.06 -11.41 -11.90
C LEU A 32 10.21 -11.77 -10.94
N ASN A 33 10.13 -12.98 -10.40
CA ASN A 33 11.22 -13.86 -9.94
C ASN A 33 11.57 -14.02 -8.44
N GLU A 34 10.92 -13.36 -7.48
CA GLU A 34 11.08 -13.75 -6.07
C GLU A 34 9.76 -13.67 -5.30
N LYS A 35 9.38 -14.79 -4.65
CA LYS A 35 8.35 -14.77 -3.61
C LYS A 35 8.88 -13.89 -2.48
N TRP A 36 8.36 -12.68 -2.37
CA TRP A 36 8.78 -11.76 -1.33
C TRP A 36 8.26 -12.27 0.02
N GLU A 37 9.17 -12.61 0.93
CA GLU A 37 8.89 -13.09 2.27
C GLU A 37 9.45 -12.08 3.28
N ILE A 38 8.68 -11.79 4.34
CA ILE A 38 9.15 -10.96 5.45
C ILE A 38 10.17 -11.75 6.26
N LYS A 39 11.46 -11.59 5.93
CA LYS A 39 12.57 -12.30 6.60
C LYS A 39 13.21 -11.49 7.72
N ASN A 40 13.00 -10.17 7.74
CA ASN A 40 13.61 -9.27 8.72
C ASN A 40 12.76 -7.99 8.89
N PRO A 41 13.03 -7.17 9.92
CA PRO A 41 12.29 -5.92 10.17
C PRO A 41 12.36 -4.90 9.02
N HIS A 42 13.44 -4.86 8.25
CA HIS A 42 13.57 -3.94 7.12
C HIS A 42 12.58 -4.28 6.00
N GLU A 43 12.33 -5.56 5.72
CA GLU A 43 11.29 -5.98 4.76
C GLU A 43 9.88 -5.57 5.24
N CYS A 44 9.66 -5.58 6.56
CA CYS A 44 8.40 -5.09 7.15
C CYS A 44 8.25 -3.57 6.97
N ILE A 45 9.32 -2.80 7.23
CA ILE A 45 9.35 -1.35 7.02
C ILE A 45 9.14 -1.02 5.54
N PHE A 46 9.78 -1.76 4.64
CA PHE A 46 9.61 -1.57 3.20
C PHE A 46 8.15 -1.80 2.76
N GLY A 47 7.48 -2.83 3.29
CA GLY A 47 6.04 -3.03 3.10
C GLY A 47 5.18 -1.88 3.63
N MET A 48 5.52 -1.32 4.80
CA MET A 48 4.83 -0.14 5.34
C MET A 48 5.02 1.10 4.46
N VAL A 49 6.21 1.30 3.90
CA VAL A 49 6.50 2.42 2.97
C VAL A 49 5.65 2.29 1.71
N PHE A 50 5.52 1.08 1.17
CA PHE A 50 4.64 0.82 0.03
C PHE A 50 3.16 1.13 0.34
N GLU A 51 2.62 0.57 1.43
CA GLU A 51 1.23 0.79 1.82
C GLU A 51 0.92 2.28 2.00
N LYS A 52 1.83 2.99 2.67
CA LYS A 52 1.71 4.43 2.87
C LYS A 52 1.72 5.18 1.56
N TYR A 53 2.64 4.83 0.65
CA TYR A 53 2.73 5.47 -0.67
C TYR A 53 1.42 5.29 -1.45
N ILE A 54 0.94 4.05 -1.62
CA ILE A 54 -0.30 3.74 -2.35
C ILE A 54 -1.51 4.44 -1.74
N HIS A 55 -1.62 4.45 -0.41
CA HIS A 55 -2.69 5.15 0.27
C HIS A 55 -2.65 6.66 -0.02
N ASP A 56 -1.50 7.30 0.20
CA ASP A 56 -1.36 8.75 0.09
C ASP A 56 -1.48 9.22 -1.37
N SER A 57 -0.89 8.50 -2.32
CA SER A 57 -0.99 8.78 -3.76
C SER A 57 -2.42 8.56 -4.26
N GLY A 58 -3.08 7.48 -3.83
CA GLY A 58 -4.46 7.18 -4.19
C GLY A 58 -5.43 8.25 -3.68
N GLN A 59 -5.24 8.75 -2.45
CA GLN A 59 -6.01 9.87 -1.91
C GLN A 59 -5.76 11.17 -2.69
N TYR A 60 -4.49 11.48 -3.00
CA TYR A 60 -4.14 12.67 -3.78
C TYR A 60 -4.79 12.65 -5.17
N LEU A 61 -4.71 11.53 -5.87
CA LEU A 61 -5.28 11.38 -7.22
C LEU A 61 -6.81 11.44 -7.20
N LYS A 62 -7.47 10.82 -6.22
CA LYS A 62 -8.93 10.93 -6.04
C LYS A 62 -9.38 12.37 -5.81
N ASN A 63 -8.67 13.11 -4.95
CA ASN A 63 -8.96 14.52 -4.69
C ASN A 63 -8.79 15.34 -5.97
N LYS A 64 -7.70 15.13 -6.72
CA LYS A 64 -7.46 15.80 -7.99
C LYS A 64 -8.54 15.52 -9.05
N ILE A 65 -9.00 14.28 -9.18
CA ILE A 65 -10.09 13.91 -10.11
C ILE A 65 -11.38 14.65 -9.73
N THR A 66 -11.66 14.75 -8.43
CA THR A 66 -12.83 15.46 -7.89
C THR A 66 -12.73 16.96 -8.18
N ASP A 67 -11.58 17.57 -7.92
CA ASP A 67 -11.31 18.99 -8.18
C ASP A 67 -11.39 19.33 -9.68
N GLU A 68 -11.00 18.41 -10.55
CA GLU A 68 -11.04 18.57 -12.01
C GLU A 68 -12.42 18.20 -12.63
N ASN A 69 -13.44 17.85 -11.84
CA ASN A 69 -14.75 17.38 -12.31
C ASN A 69 -14.68 16.24 -13.35
N LYS A 70 -13.66 15.40 -13.27
CA LYS A 70 -13.49 14.26 -14.18
C LYS A 70 -14.31 13.07 -13.70
N ILE A 71 -14.89 12.32 -14.64
CA ILE A 71 -15.56 11.06 -14.33
C ILE A 71 -14.48 10.04 -13.94
N ASN A 72 -14.54 9.55 -12.70
CA ASN A 72 -13.70 8.45 -12.27
C ASN A 72 -14.30 7.12 -12.73
N THR A 73 -13.65 6.41 -13.64
CA THR A 73 -14.04 5.06 -14.04
C THR A 73 -13.16 4.03 -13.36
N VAL A 74 -13.61 2.77 -13.37
CA VAL A 74 -12.80 1.65 -12.87
C VAL A 74 -11.51 1.51 -13.68
N GLU A 75 -11.58 1.66 -15.01
CA GLU A 75 -10.41 1.62 -15.90
C GLU A 75 -9.40 2.73 -15.56
N SER A 76 -9.84 3.98 -15.39
CA SER A 76 -8.93 5.07 -15.02
C SER A 76 -8.31 4.86 -13.64
N SER A 77 -9.04 4.25 -12.70
CA SER A 77 -8.50 3.91 -11.39
C SER A 77 -7.43 2.82 -11.46
N MET A 78 -7.60 1.83 -12.35
CA MET A 78 -6.61 0.76 -12.57
C MET A 78 -5.34 1.30 -13.25
N GLU A 79 -5.47 2.17 -14.26
CA GLU A 79 -4.32 2.80 -14.91
C GLU A 79 -3.48 3.64 -13.95
N LEU A 80 -4.15 4.38 -13.04
CA LEU A 80 -3.47 5.15 -12.01
C LEU A 80 -2.74 4.23 -11.02
N PHE A 81 -3.38 3.16 -10.59
CA PHE A 81 -2.76 2.17 -9.72
C PHE A 81 -1.52 1.53 -10.37
N ASP A 82 -1.61 1.11 -11.64
CA ASP A 82 -0.47 0.55 -12.37
C ASP A 82 0.69 1.55 -12.49
N ALA A 83 0.38 2.84 -12.69
CA ALA A 83 1.38 3.90 -12.72
C ALA A 83 2.04 4.11 -11.34
N GLU A 84 1.28 4.07 -10.25
CA GLU A 84 1.80 4.13 -8.89
C GLU A 84 2.77 2.98 -8.61
N ILE A 85 2.37 1.75 -8.95
CA ILE A 85 3.22 0.55 -8.81
C ILE A 85 4.50 0.72 -9.62
N LYS A 86 4.42 1.20 -10.86
CA LYS A 86 5.60 1.40 -11.71
C LYS A 86 6.58 2.40 -11.10
N ILE A 87 6.09 3.57 -10.66
CA ILE A 87 6.94 4.60 -10.03
C ILE A 87 7.62 4.04 -8.77
N PHE A 88 6.88 3.29 -7.96
CA PHE A 88 7.44 2.66 -6.76
C PHE A 88 8.54 1.66 -7.14
N ASN A 89 8.29 0.80 -8.14
CA ASN A 89 9.22 -0.20 -8.62
C ASN A 89 10.53 0.41 -9.15
N ASP A 90 10.43 1.53 -9.88
CA ASP A 90 11.59 2.25 -10.41
C ASP A 90 12.52 2.80 -9.30
N HIS A 91 12.01 2.96 -8.07
CA HIS A 91 12.76 3.51 -6.92
C HIS A 91 13.07 2.49 -5.81
N ILE A 92 12.80 1.19 -6.01
CA ILE A 92 12.98 0.15 -4.98
C ILE A 92 14.37 0.18 -4.36
N LEU A 93 15.41 0.30 -5.18
CA LEU A 93 16.80 0.25 -4.70
C LEU A 93 17.12 1.41 -3.76
N ASP A 94 16.64 2.61 -4.07
CA ASP A 94 16.83 3.79 -3.21
C ASP A 94 16.04 3.67 -1.91
N ILE A 95 14.80 3.21 -1.98
CA ILE A 95 13.96 2.99 -0.79
C ILE A 95 14.61 1.95 0.12
N LYS A 96 15.04 0.80 -0.44
CA LYS A 96 15.76 -0.23 0.32
C LYS A 96 17.04 0.34 0.92
N ARG A 97 17.85 1.07 0.16
CA ARG A 97 19.05 1.72 0.70
C ARG A 97 18.75 2.57 1.93
N GLN A 98 17.72 3.44 1.86
CA GLN A 98 17.34 4.28 2.99
C GLN A 98 16.88 3.49 4.22
N ILE A 99 16.24 2.33 4.05
CA ILE A 99 15.76 1.52 5.18
C ILE A 99 16.91 0.74 5.82
N TYR A 100 17.89 0.28 5.05
CA TYR A 100 18.94 -0.63 5.54
C TYR A 100 20.17 0.11 6.06
N GLU A 101 20.36 1.38 5.65
CA GLU A 101 21.52 2.20 6.04
C GLU A 101 21.21 3.21 7.16
N ASN A 102 19.97 3.28 7.65
CA ASN A 102 19.55 4.06 8.83
C ASN A 102 19.24 3.14 10.02
#